data_AF-I8U1C0-F1
#
_entry.id   AF-I8U1C0-F1
#
_cell.length_a   1.000
_cell.length_b   1.000
_cell.length_c   1.000
_cell.angle_alpha   90.00
_cell.angle_beta   90.00
_cell.angle_gamma   90.00
#
_symmetry.space_group_name_H-M   'P 1'
#
loop_
_entity.id
_entity.type
_entity.pdbx_description
1 polymer ?
#
loop_
_entity_poly.entity_id
_entity_poly.type
_entity_poly.pdbx_seq_one_letter_code
_entity_poly.pdbx_strand_id
1 'polypeptide(L)'
;MNADLETGKIQSLREETGVGGKEELKRSLKARHMNMIALGGAIGTGLFLASGASVSTAGPGGALVAYGVIGIMVYFLMTSLGEMATYLPVPGSFGTYAARFVDPALGFAIGWNYWLNWATCIAVELVAGAIIMKFWLPDIPGYYWSGLFLVILFALNYLSTRAYGESEYWFAGAKVITVIIFLVVGTLMILGIGGGASPGFSNWQIQEAPFVGGFSAILAIFMIAGFSFQGTELVGIAAGESENPERDVPKAINTVFWRILLFYIGALIIIGFILPYTDENLLKGDVENVAVSPFTLVFSRAGFAAAASLMNAIILTSVLSCANSGLYASTRMLYAMAKEGKAPRIFGKVNKRGVPTNSLYATSAIGFLAFLSSLVGEGTAYTWLLNITGMIGFIAWLGIAISHYRFRQAFIRQGLDLSQLKYKAKWFPFGPLFAMVLCGIVIIGQNYNAFLGGEVDWYGLAVSYVGIPIFLATYLGYKFSKKTKVIALEKVDLSKNLV
;
A
#
# COMPACT_ATOMS: atom_id res chain seq x y z
N MET A 1 -30.59 13.93 -36.83
CA MET A 1 -31.86 13.19 -36.66
C MET A 1 -31.73 11.70 -36.92
N ASN A 2 -30.95 11.22 -37.91
CA ASN A 2 -30.77 9.78 -38.16
C ASN A 2 -29.72 9.06 -37.28
N ALA A 3 -28.74 9.77 -36.71
CA ALA A 3 -27.72 9.16 -35.84
C ALA A 3 -28.26 8.79 -34.44
N ASP A 4 -29.20 9.58 -33.91
CA ASP A 4 -29.79 9.35 -32.58
C ASP A 4 -30.76 8.15 -32.59
N LEU A 5 -31.40 7.89 -33.74
CA LEU A 5 -32.29 6.75 -33.95
C LEU A 5 -31.53 5.42 -34.08
N GLU A 6 -30.33 5.40 -34.67
CA GLU A 6 -29.48 4.20 -34.70
C GLU A 6 -28.89 3.89 -33.32
N THR A 7 -28.53 4.92 -32.55
CA THR A 7 -27.98 4.75 -31.19
C THR A 7 -29.04 4.16 -30.24
N GLY A 8 -30.31 4.60 -30.36
CA GLY A 8 -31.45 4.02 -29.64
C GLY A 8 -31.81 2.59 -30.08
N LYS A 9 -31.61 2.24 -31.36
CA LYS A 9 -31.81 0.87 -31.87
C LYS A 9 -30.70 -0.10 -31.43
N ILE A 10 -29.45 0.34 -31.38
CA ILE A 10 -28.34 -0.47 -30.85
C ILE A 10 -28.50 -0.71 -29.34
N GLN A 11 -29.07 0.26 -28.61
CA GLN A 11 -29.31 0.14 -27.18
C GLN A 11 -30.51 -0.78 -26.85
N SER A 12 -31.59 -0.73 -27.65
CA SER A 12 -32.73 -1.66 -27.52
C SER A 12 -32.42 -3.09 -27.98
N LEU A 13 -31.58 -3.28 -29.01
CA LEU A 13 -31.12 -4.61 -29.43
C LEU A 13 -30.18 -5.28 -28.41
N ARG A 14 -29.49 -4.49 -27.56
CA ARG A 14 -28.74 -4.99 -26.40
C ARG A 14 -29.63 -5.41 -25.24
N GLU A 15 -30.85 -4.87 -25.13
CA GLU A 15 -31.81 -5.23 -24.08
C GLU A 15 -32.66 -6.46 -24.47
N GLU A 16 -32.90 -6.72 -25.77
CA GLU A 16 -33.72 -7.85 -26.24
C GLU A 16 -32.95 -9.16 -26.51
N THR A 17 -31.62 -9.13 -26.62
CA THR A 17 -30.82 -10.36 -26.70
C THR A 17 -30.46 -10.86 -25.31
N GLY A 18 -31.38 -11.61 -24.70
CA GLY A 18 -31.25 -12.29 -23.41
C GLY A 18 -30.11 -13.33 -23.34
N VAL A 19 -28.86 -12.87 -23.42
CA VAL A 19 -27.64 -13.57 -22.98
C VAL A 19 -27.16 -12.96 -21.66
N GLY A 20 -28.10 -12.48 -20.83
CA GLY A 20 -27.86 -11.91 -19.51
C GLY A 20 -27.96 -12.95 -18.40
N GLY A 21 -27.00 -13.89 -18.36
CA GLY A 21 -26.99 -15.00 -17.40
C GLY A 21 -25.61 -15.36 -16.86
N LYS A 22 -24.67 -14.41 -16.82
CA LYS A 22 -23.42 -14.56 -16.06
C LYS A 22 -23.43 -13.50 -14.97
N GLU A 23 -23.47 -13.93 -13.71
CA GLU A 23 -23.42 -13.03 -12.57
C GLU A 23 -22.09 -12.23 -12.60
N GLU A 24 -22.16 -10.99 -13.07
CA GLU A 24 -21.04 -10.05 -13.12
C GLU A 24 -21.07 -9.07 -11.93
N LEU A 25 -19.92 -8.47 -11.61
CA LEU A 25 -19.81 -7.51 -10.51
C LEU A 25 -20.69 -6.28 -10.78
N LYS A 26 -21.50 -5.87 -9.80
CA LYS A 26 -22.29 -4.63 -9.90
C LYS A 26 -21.36 -3.42 -9.79
N ARG A 27 -21.17 -2.71 -10.91
CA ARG A 27 -20.46 -1.41 -10.97
C ARG A 27 -21.24 -0.35 -10.18
N SER A 28 -20.89 -0.16 -8.90
CA SER A 28 -21.63 0.68 -7.95
C SER A 28 -20.81 1.82 -7.33
N LEU A 29 -19.50 1.88 -7.63
CA LEU A 29 -18.61 2.93 -7.14
C LEU A 29 -18.51 4.08 -8.15
N LYS A 30 -18.59 5.32 -7.65
CA LYS A 30 -18.38 6.54 -8.44
C LYS A 30 -16.89 6.89 -8.50
N ALA A 31 -16.45 7.68 -9.47
CA ALA A 31 -15.06 8.14 -9.60
C ALA A 31 -14.52 8.80 -8.30
N ARG A 32 -15.36 9.53 -7.56
CA ARG A 32 -15.01 10.09 -6.25
C ARG A 32 -14.65 9.03 -5.20
N HIS A 33 -15.34 7.87 -5.22
CA HIS A 33 -15.05 6.78 -4.30
C HIS A 33 -13.72 6.13 -4.69
N MET A 34 -13.45 5.94 -5.98
CA MET A 34 -12.18 5.37 -6.45
C MET A 34 -10.97 6.23 -6.06
N ASN A 35 -11.06 7.55 -6.22
CA ASN A 35 -10.00 8.48 -5.80
C ASN A 35 -9.78 8.45 -4.28
N MET A 36 -10.86 8.37 -3.49
CA MET A 36 -10.75 8.31 -2.04
C MET A 36 -10.28 6.95 -1.53
N ILE A 37 -10.57 5.85 -2.21
CA ILE A 37 -9.99 4.53 -1.92
C ILE A 37 -8.48 4.54 -2.15
N ALA A 38 -8.03 5.12 -3.26
CA ALA A 38 -6.60 5.26 -3.57
C ALA A 38 -5.87 6.24 -2.64
N LEU A 39 -6.57 7.20 -2.02
CA LEU A 39 -6.01 8.09 -0.99
C LEU A 39 -6.03 7.41 0.39
N GLY A 40 -7.15 6.77 0.74
CA GLY A 40 -7.39 6.09 2.01
C GLY A 40 -6.50 4.89 2.23
N GLY A 41 -6.18 4.14 1.17
CA GLY A 41 -5.26 3.00 1.21
C GLY A 41 -3.77 3.40 1.24
N ALA A 42 -3.42 4.64 0.87
CA ALA A 42 -2.04 5.12 0.85
C ALA A 42 -1.65 5.96 2.08
N ILE A 43 -2.63 6.29 2.94
CA ILE A 43 -2.43 7.03 4.20
C ILE A 43 -3.03 6.18 5.31
N GLY A 44 -2.18 5.59 6.14
CA GLY A 44 -2.59 4.59 7.13
C GLY A 44 -1.59 4.45 8.28
N THR A 45 -1.50 3.22 8.81
CA THR A 45 -0.59 2.84 9.90
C THR A 45 0.85 3.26 9.69
N GLY A 46 1.36 3.16 8.46
CA GLY A 46 2.72 3.56 8.12
C GLY A 46 3.05 5.01 8.50
N LEU A 47 2.12 5.95 8.25
CA LEU A 47 2.30 7.35 8.62
C LEU A 47 2.01 7.61 10.10
N PHE A 48 0.89 7.13 10.61
CA PHE A 48 0.42 7.52 11.94
C PHE A 48 1.08 6.75 13.07
N LEU A 49 1.43 5.48 12.87
CA LEU A 49 1.94 4.60 13.91
C LEU A 49 3.42 4.27 13.68
N ALA A 50 3.79 3.87 12.45
CA ALA A 50 5.13 3.40 12.15
C ALA A 50 6.20 4.52 12.06
N SER A 51 5.77 5.77 11.82
CA SER A 51 6.68 6.93 11.81
C SER A 51 7.38 7.14 13.16
N GLY A 52 6.73 6.81 14.27
CA GLY A 52 7.33 6.90 15.60
C GLY A 52 8.48 5.91 15.79
N ALA A 53 8.33 4.69 15.29
CA ALA A 53 9.41 3.69 15.25
C ALA A 53 10.57 4.17 14.37
N SER A 54 10.27 4.79 13.23
CA SER A 54 11.31 5.29 12.31
C SER A 54 12.13 6.43 12.91
N VAL A 55 11.47 7.40 13.56
CA VAL A 55 12.16 8.52 14.21
C VAL A 55 12.96 8.07 15.43
N SER A 56 12.40 7.18 16.26
CA SER A 56 13.14 6.64 17.43
C SER A 56 14.34 5.78 17.04
N THR A 57 14.26 5.03 15.94
CA THR A 57 15.32 4.12 15.50
C THR A 57 16.46 4.85 14.77
N ALA A 58 16.15 5.73 13.83
CA ALA A 58 17.16 6.36 12.96
C ALA A 58 17.40 7.86 13.24
N GLY A 59 16.67 8.43 14.20
CA GLY A 59 16.66 9.85 14.45
C GLY A 59 15.86 10.65 13.41
N PRO A 60 15.71 11.97 13.63
CA PRO A 60 14.92 12.84 12.75
C PRO A 60 15.52 12.95 11.33
N GLY A 61 16.84 13.07 11.22
CA GLY A 61 17.53 13.13 9.92
C GLY A 61 17.54 11.78 9.21
N GLY A 62 17.80 10.69 9.94
CA GLY A 62 17.78 9.33 9.38
C GLY A 62 16.40 8.95 8.83
N ALA A 63 15.33 9.27 9.57
CA ALA A 63 13.95 9.06 9.11
C ALA A 63 13.64 9.85 7.83
N LEU A 64 14.06 11.11 7.74
CA LEU A 64 13.85 11.93 6.54
C LEU A 64 14.63 11.43 5.32
N VAL A 65 15.88 11.00 5.51
CA VAL A 65 16.66 10.38 4.43
C VAL A 65 16.00 9.10 3.95
N ALA A 66 15.57 8.22 4.86
CA ALA A 66 14.91 6.97 4.50
C ALA A 66 13.61 7.19 3.71
N TYR A 67 12.69 8.00 4.24
CA TYR A 67 11.44 8.31 3.56
C TYR A 67 11.65 9.12 2.27
N GLY A 68 12.68 9.96 2.20
CA GLY A 68 13.05 10.69 0.99
C GLY A 68 13.55 9.77 -0.12
N VAL A 69 14.47 8.86 0.19
CA VAL A 69 15.05 7.90 -0.77
C VAL A 69 13.97 6.92 -1.27
N ILE A 70 13.19 6.34 -0.36
CA ILE A 70 12.06 5.47 -0.74
C ILE A 70 10.97 6.27 -1.46
N GLY A 71 10.71 7.52 -1.08
CA GLY A 71 9.77 8.39 -1.78
C GLY A 71 10.16 8.66 -3.23
N ILE A 72 11.45 8.91 -3.49
CA ILE A 72 11.98 9.05 -4.87
C ILE A 72 11.82 7.74 -5.65
N MET A 73 12.07 6.60 -5.01
CA MET A 73 11.86 5.27 -5.59
C MET A 73 10.40 5.06 -6.02
N VAL A 74 9.47 5.34 -5.11
CA VAL A 74 8.03 5.21 -5.34
C VAL A 74 7.57 6.18 -6.42
N TYR A 75 8.08 7.40 -6.45
CA TYR A 75 7.81 8.34 -7.53
C TYR A 75 8.19 7.74 -8.91
N PHE A 76 9.40 7.19 -9.05
CA PHE A 76 9.79 6.55 -10.30
C PHE A 76 8.93 5.33 -10.63
N LEU A 77 8.63 4.48 -9.66
CA LEU A 77 7.70 3.34 -9.83
C LEU A 77 6.32 3.80 -10.31
N MET A 78 5.78 4.87 -9.75
CA MET A 78 4.48 5.40 -10.14
C MET A 78 4.51 6.02 -11.54
N THR A 79 5.59 6.68 -11.94
CA THR A 79 5.73 7.14 -13.34
C THR A 79 5.84 5.95 -14.32
N SER A 80 6.56 4.90 -13.94
CA SER A 80 6.65 3.65 -14.72
C SER A 80 5.30 2.96 -14.86
N LEU A 81 4.56 2.82 -13.76
CA LEU A 81 3.21 2.27 -13.76
C LEU A 81 2.23 3.15 -14.55
N GLY A 82 2.33 4.46 -14.39
CA GLY A 82 1.51 5.44 -15.11
C GLY A 82 1.63 5.32 -16.62
N GLU A 83 2.84 5.11 -17.14
CA GLU A 83 3.07 4.92 -18.58
C GLU A 83 2.40 3.65 -19.09
N MET A 84 2.60 2.52 -18.41
CA MET A 84 1.96 1.25 -18.79
C MET A 84 0.44 1.29 -18.66
N ALA A 85 -0.07 1.87 -17.57
CA ALA A 85 -1.49 1.95 -17.27
C ALA A 85 -2.26 2.94 -18.15
N THR A 86 -1.58 3.99 -18.62
CA THR A 86 -2.13 4.92 -19.64
C THR A 86 -2.15 4.23 -21.01
N TYR A 87 -1.13 3.44 -21.34
CA TYR A 87 -1.04 2.76 -22.63
C TYR A 87 -2.00 1.57 -22.76
N LEU A 88 -2.10 0.77 -21.70
CA LEU A 88 -2.89 -0.46 -21.62
C LEU A 88 -3.67 -0.48 -20.28
N PRO A 89 -4.80 0.24 -20.20
CA PRO A 89 -5.61 0.31 -18.97
C PRO A 89 -6.37 -0.99 -18.76
N VAL A 90 -5.85 -1.86 -17.89
CA VAL A 90 -6.44 -3.20 -17.65
C VAL A 90 -6.58 -3.48 -16.15
N PRO A 91 -7.68 -4.11 -15.69
CA PRO A 91 -7.91 -4.34 -14.27
C PRO A 91 -6.82 -5.17 -13.56
N GLY A 92 -6.21 -6.14 -14.27
CA GLY A 92 -5.11 -6.95 -13.73
C GLY A 92 -3.79 -6.19 -13.56
N SER A 93 -3.71 -4.95 -14.06
CA SER A 93 -2.62 -4.01 -13.90
C SER A 93 -1.23 -4.64 -14.05
N PHE A 94 -0.35 -4.48 -13.07
CA PHE A 94 1.02 -4.96 -13.07
C PHE A 94 1.18 -6.49 -13.10
N GLY A 95 0.21 -7.26 -12.62
CA GLY A 95 0.19 -8.72 -12.83
C GLY A 95 0.02 -9.06 -14.32
N THR A 96 -0.84 -8.34 -15.02
CA THR A 96 -1.02 -8.46 -16.47
C THR A 96 0.18 -7.92 -17.24
N TYR A 97 0.76 -6.78 -16.84
CA TYR A 97 1.95 -6.23 -17.48
C TYR A 97 3.14 -7.18 -17.38
N ALA A 98 3.36 -7.79 -16.22
CA ALA A 98 4.40 -8.79 -16.05
C ALA A 98 4.16 -10.04 -16.89
N ALA A 99 2.92 -10.54 -16.96
CA ALA A 99 2.58 -11.68 -17.81
C ALA A 99 2.83 -11.40 -19.30
N ARG A 100 2.49 -10.19 -19.75
CA ARG A 100 2.49 -9.79 -21.17
C ARG A 100 3.85 -9.33 -21.68
N PHE A 101 4.60 -8.59 -20.85
CA PHE A 101 5.85 -7.96 -21.26
C PHE A 101 7.11 -8.73 -20.80
N VAL A 102 6.96 -9.68 -19.87
CA VAL A 102 8.09 -10.40 -19.26
C VAL A 102 7.94 -11.91 -19.40
N ASP A 103 7.07 -12.54 -18.62
CA ASP A 103 6.86 -13.99 -18.55
C ASP A 103 5.48 -14.26 -17.91
N PRO A 104 4.61 -15.10 -18.49
CA PRO A 104 3.34 -15.48 -17.88
C PRO A 104 3.47 -16.02 -16.44
N ALA A 105 4.55 -16.72 -16.11
CA ALA A 105 4.81 -17.17 -14.73
C ALA A 105 5.09 -16.01 -13.78
N LEU A 106 5.79 -14.97 -14.24
CA LEU A 106 6.06 -13.80 -13.43
C LEU A 106 4.76 -13.05 -13.12
N GLY A 107 3.90 -12.87 -14.12
CA GLY A 107 2.59 -12.26 -13.92
C GLY A 107 1.66 -13.05 -13.00
N PHE A 108 1.70 -14.38 -13.07
CA PHE A 108 0.99 -15.25 -12.12
C PHE A 108 1.51 -15.05 -10.68
N ALA A 109 2.83 -15.09 -10.50
CA ALA A 109 3.44 -14.94 -9.18
C ALA A 109 3.20 -13.56 -8.57
N ILE A 110 3.33 -12.49 -9.37
CA ILE A 110 3.05 -11.11 -8.93
C ILE A 110 1.57 -10.94 -8.54
N GLY A 111 0.64 -11.53 -9.30
CA GLY A 111 -0.78 -11.48 -8.95
C GLY A 111 -1.09 -12.12 -7.59
N TRP A 112 -0.56 -13.33 -7.35
CA TRP A 112 -0.72 -14.02 -6.05
C TRP A 112 0.01 -13.33 -4.91
N ASN A 113 1.23 -12.83 -5.17
CA ASN A 113 2.02 -12.07 -4.22
C ASN A 113 1.29 -10.79 -3.79
N TYR A 114 0.69 -10.05 -4.73
CA TYR A 114 -0.04 -8.84 -4.39
C TYR A 114 -1.37 -9.10 -3.68
N TRP A 115 -2.07 -10.21 -4.01
CA TRP A 115 -3.20 -10.64 -3.20
C TRP A 115 -2.79 -10.95 -1.76
N LEU A 116 -1.68 -11.68 -1.56
CA LEU A 116 -1.15 -11.97 -0.22
C LEU A 116 -0.69 -10.71 0.53
N ASN A 117 -0.11 -9.74 -0.16
CA ASN A 117 0.28 -8.45 0.42
C ASN A 117 -0.91 -7.76 1.07
N TRP A 118 -1.98 -7.51 0.32
CA TRP A 118 -3.16 -6.85 0.87
C TRP A 118 -3.94 -7.72 1.86
N ALA A 119 -3.94 -9.04 1.68
CA ALA A 119 -4.56 -9.95 2.65
C ALA A 119 -3.83 -9.93 4.00
N THR A 120 -2.49 -9.87 4.00
CA THR A 120 -1.66 -9.77 5.21
C THR A 120 -1.73 -8.36 5.82
N CYS A 121 -1.86 -7.33 4.98
CA CYS A 121 -2.08 -5.96 5.42
C CYS A 121 -3.32 -5.84 6.33
N ILE A 122 -4.40 -6.59 6.05
CA ILE A 122 -5.56 -6.65 6.96
C ILE A 122 -5.13 -7.05 8.38
N ALA A 123 -4.29 -8.08 8.52
CA ALA A 123 -3.82 -8.51 9.82
C ALA A 123 -2.95 -7.44 10.51
N VAL A 124 -2.08 -6.74 9.77
CA VAL A 124 -1.29 -5.60 10.29
C VAL A 124 -2.20 -4.54 10.88
N GLU A 125 -3.23 -4.15 10.12
CA GLU A 125 -4.16 -3.09 10.47
C GLU A 125 -5.06 -3.48 11.66
N LEU A 126 -5.45 -4.75 11.77
CA LEU A 126 -6.21 -5.28 12.90
C LEU A 126 -5.38 -5.29 14.20
N VAL A 127 -4.08 -5.59 14.13
CA VAL A 127 -3.17 -5.50 15.28
C VAL A 127 -2.93 -4.03 15.64
N ALA A 128 -2.72 -3.16 14.66
CA ALA A 128 -2.58 -1.72 14.90
C ALA A 128 -3.83 -1.12 15.57
N GLY A 129 -5.03 -1.50 15.11
CA GLY A 129 -6.29 -1.12 15.74
C GLY A 129 -6.36 -1.57 17.20
N ALA A 130 -5.90 -2.78 17.51
CA ALA A 130 -5.83 -3.28 18.88
C ALA A 130 -4.85 -2.47 19.76
N ILE A 131 -3.67 -2.12 19.25
CA ILE A 131 -2.70 -1.26 19.93
C ILE A 131 -3.32 0.10 20.26
N ILE A 132 -4.05 0.70 19.30
CA ILE A 132 -4.72 1.99 19.51
C ILE A 132 -5.83 1.89 20.56
N MET A 133 -6.57 0.78 20.61
CA MET A 133 -7.65 0.59 21.59
C MET A 133 -7.16 0.56 23.04
N LYS A 134 -5.89 0.20 23.28
CA LYS A 134 -5.29 0.29 24.62
C LYS A 134 -5.25 1.70 25.19
N PHE A 135 -5.36 2.74 24.34
CA PHE A 135 -5.48 4.11 24.82
C PHE A 135 -6.74 4.32 25.69
N TRP A 136 -7.88 3.72 25.31
CA TRP A 136 -9.12 3.83 26.08
C TRP A 136 -9.34 2.66 27.03
N LEU A 137 -8.95 1.46 26.61
CA LEU A 137 -9.26 0.19 27.29
C LEU A 137 -7.98 -0.66 27.39
N PRO A 138 -6.99 -0.25 28.23
CA PRO A 138 -5.68 -0.89 28.33
C PRO A 138 -5.73 -2.32 28.86
N ASP A 139 -6.71 -2.63 29.71
CA ASP A 139 -6.84 -3.94 30.37
C ASP A 139 -7.46 -5.02 29.46
N ILE A 140 -8.04 -4.62 28.31
CA ILE A 140 -8.68 -5.55 27.39
C ILE A 140 -7.63 -6.12 26.43
N PRO A 141 -7.44 -7.45 26.37
CA PRO A 141 -6.49 -8.06 25.45
C PRO A 141 -6.78 -7.70 23.98
N GLY A 142 -5.74 -7.36 23.22
CA GLY A 142 -5.87 -6.85 21.85
C GLY A 142 -6.58 -7.78 20.87
N TYR A 143 -6.49 -9.10 21.07
CA TYR A 143 -7.14 -10.07 20.18
C TYR A 143 -8.67 -9.95 20.15
N TYR A 144 -9.31 -9.44 21.22
CA TYR A 144 -10.75 -9.14 21.21
C TYR A 144 -11.06 -8.03 20.21
N TRP A 145 -10.24 -6.97 20.19
CA TRP A 145 -10.36 -5.87 19.25
C TRP A 145 -10.11 -6.32 17.82
N SER A 146 -9.03 -7.07 17.57
CA SER A 146 -8.74 -7.61 16.23
C SER A 146 -9.87 -8.50 15.72
N GLY A 147 -10.46 -9.35 16.56
CA GLY A 147 -11.62 -10.17 16.20
C GLY A 147 -12.87 -9.36 15.91
N LEU A 148 -13.19 -8.38 16.76
CA LEU A 148 -14.33 -7.48 16.57
C LEU A 148 -14.21 -6.71 15.24
N PHE A 149 -13.05 -6.11 14.98
CA PHE A 149 -12.82 -5.35 13.76
C PHE A 149 -12.87 -6.24 12.52
N LEU A 150 -12.32 -7.46 12.56
CA LEU A 150 -12.43 -8.41 11.45
C LEU A 150 -13.89 -8.73 11.12
N VAL A 151 -14.74 -8.96 12.14
CA VAL A 151 -16.17 -9.23 11.95
C VAL A 151 -16.88 -8.02 11.33
N ILE A 152 -16.60 -6.81 11.82
CA ILE A 152 -17.17 -5.57 11.29
C ILE A 152 -16.78 -5.39 9.82
N LEU A 153 -15.49 -5.52 9.49
CA LEU A 153 -14.99 -5.36 8.12
C LEU A 153 -15.54 -6.41 7.16
N PHE A 154 -15.63 -7.67 7.61
CA PHE A 154 -16.26 -8.75 6.86
C PHE A 154 -17.73 -8.42 6.57
N ALA A 155 -18.49 -8.02 7.60
CA ALA A 155 -19.90 -7.69 7.46
C ALA A 155 -20.12 -6.52 6.50
N LEU A 156 -19.33 -5.45 6.59
CA LEU A 156 -19.39 -4.31 5.68
C LEU A 156 -19.18 -4.73 4.23
N ASN A 157 -18.15 -5.55 3.96
CA ASN A 157 -17.85 -6.04 2.61
C ASN A 157 -18.86 -7.05 2.07
N TYR A 158 -19.48 -7.84 2.95
CA TYR A 158 -20.50 -8.82 2.59
C TYR A 158 -21.87 -8.19 2.32
N LEU A 159 -22.25 -7.15 3.07
CA LEU A 159 -23.59 -6.56 3.03
C LEU A 159 -23.77 -5.53 1.91
N SER A 160 -22.83 -4.60 1.69
CA SER A 160 -23.01 -3.52 0.71
C SER A 160 -21.71 -2.88 0.24
N THR A 161 -21.39 -3.04 -1.04
CA THR A 161 -20.26 -2.34 -1.71
C THR A 161 -20.47 -0.83 -1.83
N ARG A 162 -21.72 -0.36 -1.76
CA ARG A 162 -22.05 1.07 -1.80
C ARG A 162 -21.83 1.74 -0.44
N ALA A 163 -22.22 1.07 0.65
CA ALA A 163 -21.95 1.56 2.01
C ALA A 163 -20.43 1.67 2.26
N TYR A 164 -19.66 0.71 1.73
CA TYR A 164 -18.20 0.78 1.68
C TYR A 164 -17.69 2.09 1.06
N GLY A 165 -18.10 2.39 -0.18
CA GLY A 165 -17.57 3.55 -0.91
C GLY A 165 -17.88 4.91 -0.27
N GLU A 166 -19.06 5.05 0.34
CA GLU A 166 -19.42 6.27 1.07
C GLU A 166 -18.67 6.38 2.42
N SER A 167 -18.51 5.28 3.15
CA SER A 167 -17.73 5.28 4.41
C SER A 167 -16.27 5.66 4.15
N GLU A 168 -15.69 5.11 3.10
CA GLU A 168 -14.30 5.38 2.72
C GLU A 168 -14.08 6.84 2.32
N TYR A 169 -15.06 7.45 1.65
CA TYR A 169 -15.02 8.87 1.30
C TYR A 169 -14.83 9.76 2.54
N TRP A 170 -15.62 9.51 3.60
CA TRP A 170 -15.53 10.26 4.84
C TRP A 170 -14.26 9.94 5.64
N PHE A 171 -13.90 8.66 5.75
CA PHE A 171 -12.70 8.24 6.48
C PHE A 171 -11.43 8.79 5.87
N ALA A 172 -11.23 8.65 4.55
CA ALA A 172 -10.06 9.23 3.89
C ALA A 172 -10.05 10.76 3.93
N GLY A 173 -11.22 11.42 3.92
CA GLY A 173 -11.33 12.87 4.07
C GLY A 173 -10.82 13.36 5.44
N ALA A 174 -11.25 12.70 6.51
CA ALA A 174 -10.82 13.01 7.87
C ALA A 174 -9.29 12.87 8.03
N LYS A 175 -8.68 11.83 7.45
CA LYS A 175 -7.21 11.63 7.46
C LYS A 175 -6.48 12.83 6.86
N VAL A 176 -6.88 13.24 5.64
CA VAL A 176 -6.21 14.32 4.90
C VAL A 176 -6.33 15.65 5.66
N ILE A 177 -7.51 15.98 6.16
CA ILE A 177 -7.74 17.20 6.96
C ILE A 177 -6.85 17.19 8.20
N THR A 178 -6.76 16.05 8.88
CA THR A 178 -5.96 15.91 10.10
C THR A 178 -4.48 16.13 9.84
N VAL A 179 -3.94 15.58 8.74
CA VAL A 179 -2.53 15.83 8.40
C VAL A 179 -2.30 17.30 8.05
N ILE A 180 -3.22 17.96 7.34
CA ILE A 180 -3.10 19.40 7.04
C ILE A 180 -3.08 20.22 8.34
N ILE A 181 -4.01 19.95 9.27
CA ILE A 181 -4.05 20.61 10.59
C ILE A 181 -2.75 20.35 11.35
N PHE A 182 -2.25 19.10 11.34
CA PHE A 182 -1.01 18.72 11.97
C PHE A 182 0.19 19.51 11.43
N LEU A 183 0.29 19.69 10.12
CA LEU A 183 1.35 20.47 9.50
C LEU A 183 1.28 21.95 9.90
N VAL A 184 0.07 22.53 9.92
CA VAL A 184 -0.13 23.93 10.33
C VAL A 184 0.23 24.12 11.80
N VAL A 185 -0.38 23.34 12.70
CA VAL A 185 -0.14 23.42 14.16
C VAL A 185 1.33 23.15 14.47
N GLY A 186 1.89 22.10 13.87
CA GLY A 186 3.30 21.76 14.05
C GLY A 186 4.23 22.90 13.60
N THR A 187 3.96 23.52 12.45
CA THR A 187 4.75 24.66 11.98
C THR A 187 4.66 25.83 12.95
N LEU A 188 3.46 26.15 13.47
CA LEU A 188 3.29 27.21 14.46
C LEU A 188 4.07 26.92 15.75
N MET A 189 4.05 25.68 16.23
CA MET A 189 4.83 25.25 17.40
C MET A 189 6.34 25.38 17.16
N ILE A 190 6.84 25.01 15.98
CA ILE A 190 8.26 25.16 15.61
C ILE A 190 8.64 26.64 15.62
N LEU A 191 7.77 27.53 15.17
CA LEU A 191 7.99 28.98 15.18
C LEU A 191 7.81 29.63 16.57
N GLY A 192 7.39 28.86 17.60
CA GLY A 192 7.10 29.39 18.93
C GLY A 192 5.80 30.20 19.01
N ILE A 193 4.92 30.06 18.01
CA ILE A 193 3.63 30.76 17.95
C ILE A 193 2.59 29.87 18.65
N GLY A 194 2.06 30.32 19.79
CA GLY A 194 1.07 29.57 20.58
C GLY A 194 1.39 29.38 22.07
N GLY A 195 2.40 30.08 22.60
CA GLY A 195 2.68 30.15 24.04
C GLY A 195 3.79 29.22 24.56
N GLY A 196 4.33 28.33 23.72
CA GLY A 196 5.52 27.53 24.01
C GLY A 196 6.79 28.12 23.41
N ALA A 197 7.95 27.85 24.01
CA ALA A 197 9.24 28.20 23.41
C ALA A 197 9.47 27.38 22.13
N SER A 198 10.01 28.03 21.09
CA SER A 198 10.43 27.31 19.88
C SER A 198 11.46 26.23 20.25
N PRO A 199 11.28 24.97 19.81
CA PRO A 199 12.27 23.92 20.07
C PRO A 199 13.61 24.18 19.39
N GLY A 200 13.68 25.12 18.43
CA GLY A 200 14.87 25.36 17.62
C GLY A 200 15.37 24.08 16.96
N PHE A 201 16.68 23.84 17.00
CA PHE A 201 17.30 22.61 16.51
C PHE A 201 17.66 21.62 17.63
N SER A 202 17.15 21.83 18.85
CA SER A 202 17.52 21.00 20.02
C SER A 202 17.35 19.51 19.73
N ASN A 203 16.16 19.07 19.31
CA ASN A 203 15.85 17.67 18.98
C ASN A 203 16.68 17.08 17.82
N TRP A 204 17.30 17.92 17.00
CA TRP A 204 18.18 17.51 15.90
C TRP A 204 19.65 17.39 16.30
N GLN A 205 20.01 17.87 17.49
CA GLN A 205 21.37 17.92 18.00
C GLN A 205 21.54 17.12 19.31
N ILE A 206 20.47 16.51 19.84
CA ILE A 206 20.58 15.69 21.05
C ILE A 206 21.33 14.40 20.74
N GLN A 207 22.32 14.05 21.56
CA GLN A 207 22.97 12.74 21.52
C GLN A 207 23.46 12.35 20.10
N GLU A 208 22.95 11.25 19.53
CA GLU A 208 23.31 10.76 18.19
C GLU A 208 22.50 11.41 17.05
N ALA A 209 21.57 12.31 17.36
CA ALA A 209 20.83 13.05 16.35
C ALA A 209 21.79 13.90 15.50
N PRO A 210 21.53 14.05 14.19
CA PRO A 210 20.28 13.69 13.51
C PRO A 210 20.25 12.26 12.92
N PHE A 211 21.34 11.49 13.01
CA PHE A 211 21.51 10.18 12.38
C PHE A 211 21.85 9.10 13.41
N VAL A 212 20.84 8.69 14.18
CA VAL A 212 20.95 7.69 15.25
C VAL A 212 21.23 6.32 14.64
N GLY A 213 22.23 5.59 15.15
CA GLY A 213 22.66 4.29 14.59
C GLY A 213 23.22 4.35 13.16
N GLY A 214 23.46 5.56 12.61
CA GLY A 214 24.08 5.79 11.30
C GLY A 214 23.34 5.18 10.11
N PHE A 215 24.08 4.86 9.04
CA PHE A 215 23.52 4.28 7.81
C PHE A 215 22.79 2.95 8.05
N SER A 216 23.25 2.22 9.05
CA SER A 216 22.77 0.91 9.45
C SER A 216 21.31 0.95 9.93
N ALA A 217 20.95 1.96 10.73
CA ALA A 217 19.59 2.21 11.20
C ALA A 217 18.70 2.80 10.11
N ILE A 218 19.25 3.65 9.23
CA ILE A 218 18.56 4.18 8.06
C ILE A 218 18.08 3.03 7.15
N LEU A 219 18.95 2.06 6.86
CA LEU A 219 18.57 0.86 6.09
C LEU A 219 17.51 0.03 6.81
N ALA A 220 17.60 -0.12 8.14
CA ALA A 220 16.64 -0.90 8.92
C ALA A 220 15.20 -0.34 8.79
N ILE A 221 15.05 0.98 8.67
CA ILE A 221 13.74 1.63 8.54
C ILE A 221 13.27 1.79 7.08
N PHE A 222 14.06 1.39 6.07
CA PHE A 222 13.60 1.40 4.67
C PHE A 222 12.37 0.52 4.46
N MET A 223 12.26 -0.58 5.20
CA MET A 223 11.09 -1.45 5.15
C MET A 223 9.83 -0.72 5.67
N ILE A 224 9.95 -0.01 6.79
CA ILE A 224 8.86 0.78 7.37
C ILE A 224 8.44 1.92 6.44
N ALA A 225 9.42 2.62 5.85
CA ALA A 225 9.16 3.66 4.85
C ALA A 225 8.46 3.08 3.62
N GLY A 226 8.93 1.94 3.10
CA GLY A 226 8.32 1.26 1.96
C GLY A 226 6.88 0.84 2.22
N PHE A 227 6.62 0.17 3.35
CA PHE A 227 5.27 -0.17 3.79
C PHE A 227 4.36 1.07 3.86
N SER A 228 4.89 2.19 4.36
CA SER A 228 4.14 3.45 4.44
C SER A 228 3.69 3.98 3.08
N PHE A 229 4.44 3.75 2.01
CA PHE A 229 4.08 4.22 0.67
C PHE A 229 3.28 3.20 -0.17
N GLN A 230 3.01 2.01 0.36
CA GLN A 230 2.17 1.02 -0.32
C GLN A 230 0.75 1.57 -0.52
N GLY A 231 0.07 1.05 -1.54
CA GLY A 231 -1.24 1.53 -1.95
C GLY A 231 -1.21 2.72 -2.90
N THR A 232 -0.06 3.35 -3.12
CA THR A 232 0.11 4.32 -4.22
C THR A 232 -0.08 3.66 -5.59
N GLU A 233 0.30 2.40 -5.73
CA GLU A 233 0.13 1.60 -6.95
C GLU A 233 -1.33 1.18 -7.24
N LEU A 234 -2.27 1.38 -6.30
CA LEU A 234 -3.70 1.12 -6.54
C LEU A 234 -4.25 1.95 -7.71
N VAL A 235 -3.62 3.10 -8.03
CA VAL A 235 -3.93 3.89 -9.23
C VAL A 235 -3.83 3.04 -10.50
N GLY A 236 -2.88 2.10 -10.57
CA GLY A 236 -2.73 1.21 -11.71
C GLY A 236 -3.86 0.20 -11.86
N ILE A 237 -4.50 -0.21 -10.76
CA ILE A 237 -5.68 -1.09 -10.78
C ILE A 237 -6.92 -0.28 -11.15
N ALA A 238 -7.08 0.88 -10.53
CA ALA A 238 -8.17 1.81 -10.82
C ALA A 238 -8.17 2.29 -12.28
N ALA A 239 -7.00 2.31 -12.94
CA ALA A 239 -6.88 2.62 -14.36
C ALA A 239 -7.77 1.74 -15.25
N GLY A 240 -7.93 0.46 -14.92
CA GLY A 240 -8.78 -0.47 -15.68
C GLY A 240 -10.28 -0.21 -15.54
N GLU A 241 -10.69 0.59 -14.55
CA GLU A 241 -12.08 0.97 -14.30
C GLU A 241 -12.36 2.44 -14.64
N SER A 242 -11.36 3.18 -15.10
CA SER A 242 -11.46 4.61 -15.40
C SER A 242 -12.18 4.86 -16.73
N GLU A 243 -13.09 5.85 -16.76
CA GLU A 243 -13.78 6.27 -17.98
C GLU A 243 -12.82 6.86 -19.03
N ASN A 244 -11.83 7.65 -18.57
CA ASN A 244 -10.82 8.27 -19.43
C ASN A 244 -9.40 8.02 -18.90
N PRO A 245 -8.89 6.77 -18.99
CA PRO A 245 -7.59 6.40 -18.41
C PRO A 245 -6.44 7.27 -18.93
N GLU A 246 -6.46 7.66 -20.22
CA GLU A 246 -5.43 8.49 -20.83
C GLU A 246 -5.27 9.88 -20.18
N ARG A 247 -6.32 10.39 -19.54
CA ARG A 247 -6.33 11.68 -18.85
C ARG A 247 -6.21 11.52 -17.34
N ASP A 248 -6.94 10.56 -16.78
CA ASP A 248 -7.16 10.45 -15.34
C ASP A 248 -5.99 9.76 -14.63
N VAL A 249 -5.36 8.76 -15.27
CA VAL A 249 -4.17 8.07 -14.72
C VAL A 249 -2.99 9.03 -14.58
N PRO A 250 -2.57 9.80 -15.62
CA PRO A 250 -1.48 10.77 -15.48
C PRO A 250 -1.70 11.80 -14.36
N LYS A 251 -2.93 12.30 -14.22
CA LYS A 251 -3.28 13.23 -13.14
C LYS A 251 -3.08 12.57 -11.78
N ALA A 252 -3.59 11.35 -11.59
CA ALA A 252 -3.45 10.62 -10.33
C ALA A 252 -1.97 10.36 -9.98
N ILE A 253 -1.15 9.91 -10.95
CA ILE A 253 0.29 9.70 -10.75
C ILE A 253 1.01 10.99 -10.36
N ASN A 254 0.71 12.12 -11.00
CA ASN A 254 1.32 13.39 -10.64
C ASN A 254 0.96 13.86 -9.22
N THR A 255 -0.20 13.45 -8.68
CA THR A 255 -0.54 13.75 -7.28
C THR A 255 0.33 12.98 -6.29
N VAL A 256 0.88 11.82 -6.66
CA VAL A 256 1.71 11.00 -5.75
C VAL A 256 2.91 11.79 -5.23
N PHE A 257 3.55 12.59 -6.08
CA PHE A 257 4.66 13.46 -5.66
C PHE A 257 4.27 14.36 -4.49
N TRP A 258 3.13 15.05 -4.60
CA TRP A 258 2.62 15.92 -3.54
C TRP A 258 2.20 15.15 -2.30
N ARG A 259 1.66 13.94 -2.46
CA ARG A 259 1.32 13.05 -1.33
C ARG A 259 2.58 12.67 -0.53
N ILE A 260 3.65 12.29 -1.21
CA ILE A 260 4.93 11.95 -0.58
C ILE A 260 5.51 13.16 0.16
N LEU A 261 5.56 14.31 -0.50
CA LEU A 261 6.14 15.52 0.07
C LEU A 261 5.33 16.03 1.28
N LEU A 262 4.01 16.17 1.13
CA LEU A 262 3.17 16.80 2.13
C LEU A 262 2.87 15.85 3.29
N PHE A 263 2.43 14.62 3.02
CA PHE A 263 1.98 13.72 4.09
C PHE A 263 3.12 13.05 4.83
N TYR A 264 4.22 12.71 4.14
CA TYR A 264 5.31 11.96 4.76
C TYR A 264 6.46 12.86 5.16
N ILE A 265 7.08 13.55 4.20
CA ILE A 265 8.25 14.39 4.48
C ILE A 265 7.86 15.56 5.40
N GLY A 266 6.77 16.26 5.09
CA GLY A 266 6.25 17.34 5.94
C GLY A 266 5.95 16.87 7.36
N ALA A 267 5.26 15.74 7.53
CA ALA A 267 4.92 15.24 8.85
C ALA A 267 6.17 14.81 9.65
N LEU A 268 7.13 14.15 9.02
CA LEU A 268 8.39 13.75 9.67
C LEU A 268 9.25 14.94 10.06
N ILE A 269 9.25 16.03 9.27
CA ILE A 269 9.91 17.28 9.66
C ILE A 269 9.28 17.81 10.96
N ILE A 270 7.95 17.91 11.01
CA ILE A 270 7.24 18.38 12.22
C ILE A 270 7.59 17.50 13.42
N ILE A 271 7.47 16.18 13.27
CA ILE A 271 7.80 15.21 14.33
C ILE A 271 9.24 15.40 14.80
N GLY A 272 10.20 15.46 13.88
CA GLY A 272 11.62 15.56 14.21
C GLY A 272 12.02 16.86 14.90
N PHE A 273 11.33 17.96 14.65
CA PHE A 273 11.56 19.22 15.36
C PHE A 273 10.87 19.27 16.73
N ILE A 274 9.70 18.65 16.90
CA ILE A 274 8.91 18.79 18.13
C ILE A 274 9.20 17.68 19.15
N LEU A 275 9.39 16.44 18.68
CA LEU A 275 9.58 15.27 19.53
C LEU A 275 11.06 14.84 19.52
N PRO A 276 11.70 14.67 20.69
CA PRO A 276 13.02 14.05 20.75
C PRO A 276 12.89 12.58 20.35
N TYR A 277 13.87 12.06 19.60
CA TYR A 277 13.86 10.64 19.20
C TYR A 277 13.95 9.68 20.41
N THR A 278 14.40 10.18 21.55
CA THR A 278 14.52 9.44 22.81
C THR A 278 13.21 9.31 23.60
N ASP A 279 12.12 9.98 23.18
CA ASP A 279 10.82 9.92 23.85
C ASP A 279 10.32 8.46 23.95
N GLU A 280 10.03 8.02 25.18
CA GLU A 280 9.61 6.65 25.48
C GLU A 280 8.23 6.29 24.93
N ASN A 281 7.41 7.30 24.61
CA ASN A 281 6.08 7.09 24.03
C ASN A 281 6.13 6.83 22.53
N LEU A 282 7.25 7.15 21.87
CA LEU A 282 7.47 6.66 20.50
C LEU A 282 7.54 5.14 20.56
N LEU A 283 7.11 4.51 19.46
CA LEU A 283 7.02 3.06 19.35
C LEU A 283 8.43 2.41 19.48
N LYS A 284 8.89 2.22 20.71
CA LYS A 284 10.11 1.49 21.05
C LYS A 284 9.76 0.01 21.00
N GLY A 285 10.62 -0.78 20.37
CA GLY A 285 10.42 -2.23 20.21
C GLY A 285 10.42 -3.02 21.52
N ASP A 286 10.57 -2.36 22.67
CA ASP A 286 10.61 -2.98 23.99
C ASP A 286 9.29 -2.85 24.76
N VAL A 287 8.96 -3.99 25.37
CA VAL A 287 7.70 -4.38 25.97
C VAL A 287 7.53 -3.68 27.32
N GLU A 288 6.64 -2.68 27.41
CA GLU A 288 5.87 -2.33 28.64
C GLU A 288 5.00 -1.07 28.43
N ASN A 289 5.46 -0.10 27.63
CA ASN A 289 4.71 1.14 27.41
C ASN A 289 3.74 1.06 26.23
N VAL A 290 2.54 1.63 26.38
CA VAL A 290 1.57 1.77 25.30
C VAL A 290 2.15 2.73 24.27
N ALA A 291 2.61 2.19 23.14
CA ALA A 291 3.14 3.01 22.06
C ALA A 291 2.09 4.02 21.57
N VAL A 292 2.46 5.30 21.54
CA VAL A 292 1.57 6.39 21.14
C VAL A 292 1.99 6.91 19.78
N SER A 293 1.00 7.24 18.95
CA SER A 293 1.26 7.92 17.68
C SER A 293 1.99 9.25 17.89
N PRO A 294 3.04 9.56 17.11
CA PRO A 294 3.68 10.88 17.13
C PRO A 294 2.70 12.03 16.90
N PHE A 295 1.65 11.81 16.10
CA PHE A 295 0.61 12.81 15.86
C PHE A 295 -0.14 13.15 17.14
N THR A 296 -0.50 12.12 17.91
CA THR A 296 -1.16 12.27 19.22
C THR A 296 -0.25 13.04 20.20
N LEU A 297 1.04 12.71 20.24
CA LEU A 297 2.01 13.37 21.13
C LEU A 297 2.19 14.86 20.80
N VAL A 298 2.35 15.22 19.53
CA VAL A 298 2.48 16.63 19.12
C VAL A 298 1.23 17.43 19.47
N PHE A 299 0.02 16.92 19.17
CA PHE A 299 -1.20 17.64 19.51
C PHE A 299 -1.44 17.72 21.03
N SER A 300 -1.02 16.71 21.80
CA SER A 300 -1.03 16.78 23.26
C SER A 300 -0.11 17.88 23.77
N ARG A 301 1.10 18.01 23.19
CA ARG A 301 2.04 19.10 23.52
C ARG A 301 1.55 20.47 23.08
N ALA A 302 0.68 20.55 22.07
CA ALA A 302 0.02 21.78 21.64
C ALA A 302 -1.05 22.29 22.64
N GLY A 303 -1.31 21.58 23.75
CA GLY A 303 -2.25 21.99 24.79
C GLY A 303 -3.71 21.69 24.47
N PHE A 304 -3.98 20.85 23.47
CA PHE A 304 -5.34 20.52 23.06
C PHE A 304 -5.89 19.39 23.95
N ALA A 305 -6.71 19.74 24.96
CA ALA A 305 -7.15 18.81 26.01
C ALA A 305 -7.85 17.54 25.50
N ALA A 306 -8.56 17.62 24.37
CA ALA A 306 -9.21 16.48 23.72
C ALA A 306 -8.37 15.83 22.61
N ALA A 307 -7.14 16.28 22.37
CA ALA A 307 -6.38 15.88 21.18
C ALA A 307 -6.01 14.42 21.20
N ALA A 308 -5.63 13.89 22.36
CA ALA A 308 -5.21 12.50 22.43
C ALA A 308 -6.36 11.56 22.04
N SER A 309 -7.56 11.77 22.58
CA SER A 309 -8.72 10.94 22.23
C SER A 309 -9.19 11.20 20.79
N LEU A 310 -9.24 12.45 20.33
CA LEU A 310 -9.65 12.76 18.96
C LEU A 310 -8.68 12.17 17.93
N MET A 311 -7.37 12.35 18.15
CA MET A 311 -6.34 11.85 17.26
C MET A 311 -6.33 10.32 17.25
N ASN A 312 -6.39 9.66 18.40
CA ASN A 312 -6.49 8.19 18.43
C ASN A 312 -7.75 7.69 17.73
N ALA A 313 -8.89 8.39 17.81
CA ALA A 313 -10.09 8.03 17.05
C ALA A 313 -9.89 8.19 15.54
N ILE A 314 -9.20 9.25 15.10
CA ILE A 314 -8.87 9.47 13.69
C ILE A 314 -7.89 8.39 13.19
N ILE A 315 -6.90 8.01 14.00
CA ILE A 315 -5.97 6.92 13.65
C ILE A 315 -6.74 5.60 13.58
N LEU A 316 -7.62 5.30 14.54
CA LEU A 316 -8.43 4.08 14.52
C LEU A 316 -9.31 4.00 13.26
N THR A 317 -10.00 5.09 12.91
CA THR A 317 -10.75 5.14 11.65
C THR A 317 -9.84 5.01 10.43
N SER A 318 -8.61 5.52 10.51
CA SER A 318 -7.62 5.40 9.45
C SER A 318 -7.16 3.96 9.22
N VAL A 319 -6.83 3.22 10.28
CA VAL A 319 -6.37 1.83 10.19
C VAL A 319 -7.50 0.92 9.71
N LEU A 320 -8.72 1.12 10.21
CA LEU A 320 -9.89 0.35 9.78
C LEU A 320 -10.24 0.63 8.31
N SER A 321 -10.12 1.88 7.84
CA SER A 321 -10.27 2.24 6.42
C SER A 321 -9.22 1.56 5.54
N CYS A 322 -7.96 1.50 5.97
CA CYS A 322 -6.90 0.79 5.25
C CYS A 322 -7.21 -0.72 5.15
N ALA A 323 -7.54 -1.36 6.27
CA ALA A 323 -7.93 -2.78 6.32
C ALA A 323 -9.13 -3.08 5.41
N ASN A 324 -10.13 -2.20 5.43
CA ASN A 324 -11.33 -2.31 4.61
C ASN A 324 -11.01 -2.22 3.11
N SER A 325 -10.17 -1.25 2.72
CA SER A 325 -9.68 -1.10 1.34
C SER A 325 -8.86 -2.30 0.88
N GLY A 326 -8.00 -2.85 1.76
CA GLY A 326 -7.22 -4.07 1.49
C GLY A 326 -8.09 -5.31 1.32
N LEU A 327 -9.09 -5.50 2.19
CA LEU A 327 -10.07 -6.57 2.08
C LEU A 327 -10.89 -6.45 0.80
N TYR A 328 -11.32 -5.24 0.46
CA TYR A 328 -12.02 -4.95 -0.79
C TYR A 328 -11.15 -5.32 -2.00
N ALA A 329 -9.94 -4.76 -2.10
CA ALA A 329 -9.04 -4.93 -3.24
C ALA A 329 -8.62 -6.39 -3.43
N SER A 330 -8.17 -7.07 -2.36
CA SER A 330 -7.78 -8.48 -2.38
C SER A 330 -8.90 -9.39 -2.87
N THR A 331 -10.13 -9.15 -2.39
CA THR A 331 -11.31 -9.93 -2.76
C THR A 331 -11.60 -9.82 -4.27
N ARG A 332 -11.46 -8.63 -4.86
CA ARG A 332 -11.65 -8.41 -6.31
C ARG A 332 -10.49 -8.99 -7.11
N MET A 333 -9.27 -8.86 -6.62
CA MET A 333 -8.10 -9.42 -7.28
C MET A 333 -8.20 -10.95 -7.39
N LEU A 334 -8.55 -11.63 -6.31
CA LEU A 334 -8.72 -13.09 -6.31
C LEU A 334 -9.87 -13.53 -7.22
N TYR A 335 -10.97 -12.77 -7.24
CA TYR A 335 -12.07 -12.98 -8.18
C TYR A 335 -11.62 -12.81 -9.65
N ALA A 336 -10.88 -11.75 -9.97
CA ALA A 336 -10.38 -11.49 -11.32
C ALA A 336 -9.42 -12.59 -11.78
N MET A 337 -8.46 -12.96 -10.92
CA MET A 337 -7.55 -14.09 -11.19
C MET A 337 -8.31 -15.40 -11.45
N ALA A 338 -9.43 -15.64 -10.75
CA ALA A 338 -10.25 -16.82 -10.98
C ALA A 338 -10.97 -16.78 -12.34
N LYS A 339 -11.42 -15.60 -12.80
CA LYS A 339 -12.00 -15.43 -14.14
C LYS A 339 -10.96 -15.60 -15.25
N GLU A 340 -9.72 -15.20 -15.01
CA GLU A 340 -8.58 -15.39 -15.92
C GLU A 340 -7.98 -16.81 -15.89
N GLY A 341 -8.54 -17.73 -15.09
CA GLY A 341 -8.02 -19.10 -14.94
C GLY A 341 -6.70 -19.19 -14.18
N LYS A 342 -6.28 -18.12 -13.49
CA LYS A 342 -5.09 -18.04 -12.62
C LYS A 342 -5.39 -18.39 -11.16
N ALA A 343 -6.66 -18.57 -10.80
CA ALA A 343 -7.08 -19.08 -9.50
C ALA A 343 -8.24 -20.09 -9.64
N PRO A 344 -8.50 -20.93 -8.63
CA PRO A 344 -9.61 -21.88 -8.64
C PRO A 344 -10.95 -21.24 -9.00
N ARG A 345 -11.72 -21.89 -9.89
CA ARG A 345 -13.01 -21.38 -10.40
C ARG A 345 -14.04 -21.05 -9.32
N ILE A 346 -13.91 -21.64 -8.13
CA ILE A 346 -14.77 -21.35 -6.97
C ILE A 346 -14.72 -19.88 -6.55
N PHE A 347 -13.59 -19.20 -6.72
CA PHE A 347 -13.39 -17.79 -6.38
C PHE A 347 -14.00 -16.84 -7.42
N GLY A 348 -14.36 -17.36 -8.60
CA GLY A 348 -15.03 -16.60 -9.66
C GLY A 348 -16.55 -16.54 -9.54
N LYS A 349 -17.14 -17.04 -8.45
CA LYS A 349 -18.58 -17.02 -8.18
C LYS A 349 -18.94 -15.81 -7.31
N VAL A 350 -20.07 -15.16 -7.61
CA VAL A 350 -20.62 -14.05 -6.80
C VAL A 350 -21.92 -14.49 -6.14
N ASN A 351 -22.37 -13.76 -5.12
CA ASN A 351 -23.70 -13.94 -4.52
C ASN A 351 -24.74 -13.05 -5.24
N LYS A 352 -26.02 -13.17 -4.83
CA LYS A 352 -27.14 -12.34 -5.34
C LYS A 352 -26.92 -10.81 -5.19
N ARG A 353 -25.98 -10.39 -4.35
CA ARG A 353 -25.63 -8.98 -4.11
C ARG A 353 -24.47 -8.51 -4.99
N GLY A 354 -23.87 -9.40 -5.79
CA GLY A 354 -22.72 -9.10 -6.65
C GLY A 354 -21.37 -9.11 -5.91
N VAL A 355 -21.28 -9.81 -4.76
CA VAL A 355 -20.06 -9.92 -3.95
C VAL A 355 -19.43 -11.31 -4.15
N PRO A 356 -18.12 -11.42 -4.44
CA PRO A 356 -17.43 -12.70 -4.59
C PRO A 356 -17.12 -13.32 -3.21
N THR A 357 -18.13 -13.96 -2.64
CA THR A 357 -18.12 -14.45 -1.24
C THR A 357 -17.01 -15.44 -0.93
N ASN A 358 -16.72 -16.38 -1.84
CA ASN A 358 -15.62 -17.34 -1.64
C ASN A 358 -14.26 -16.64 -1.55
N SER A 359 -14.04 -15.62 -2.39
CA SER A 359 -12.82 -14.81 -2.35
C SER A 359 -12.75 -13.97 -1.06
N LEU A 360 -13.90 -13.48 -0.60
CA LEU A 360 -13.99 -12.75 0.66
C LEU A 360 -13.65 -13.65 1.85
N TYR A 361 -14.18 -14.88 1.91
CA TYR A 361 -13.84 -15.84 2.96
C TYR A 361 -12.34 -16.17 2.98
N ALA A 362 -11.76 -16.49 1.82
CA ALA A 362 -10.34 -16.81 1.72
C ALA A 362 -9.44 -15.63 2.14
N THR A 363 -9.79 -14.41 1.74
CA THR A 363 -9.05 -13.21 2.13
C THR A 363 -9.19 -12.91 3.62
N SER A 364 -10.41 -13.03 4.16
CA SER A 364 -10.66 -12.79 5.59
C SER A 364 -9.98 -13.82 6.48
N ALA A 365 -9.77 -15.05 5.96
CA ALA A 365 -9.04 -16.07 6.68
C ALA A 365 -7.58 -15.67 6.96
N ILE A 366 -6.94 -14.91 6.07
CA ILE A 366 -5.59 -14.37 6.30
C ILE A 366 -5.61 -13.30 7.41
N GLY A 367 -6.73 -12.59 7.58
CA GLY A 367 -6.93 -11.66 8.70
C GLY A 367 -6.78 -12.31 10.08
N PHE A 368 -6.99 -13.64 10.20
CA PHE A 368 -6.73 -14.36 11.45
C PHE A 368 -5.24 -14.37 11.86
N LEU A 369 -4.31 -14.01 10.97
CA LEU A 369 -2.92 -13.78 11.36
C LEU A 369 -2.78 -12.67 12.42
N ALA A 370 -3.76 -11.78 12.56
CA ALA A 370 -3.78 -10.77 13.63
C ALA A 370 -3.75 -11.40 15.03
N PHE A 371 -4.29 -12.62 15.19
CA PHE A 371 -4.30 -13.34 16.46
C PHE A 371 -2.92 -13.86 16.87
N LEU A 372 -1.90 -13.79 16.00
CA LEU A 372 -0.50 -14.01 16.39
C LEU A 372 -0.07 -13.06 17.53
N SER A 373 -0.68 -11.88 17.62
CA SER A 373 -0.48 -10.94 18.73
C SER A 373 -0.73 -11.55 20.12
N SER A 374 -1.60 -12.56 20.23
CA SER A 374 -1.85 -13.28 21.49
C SER A 374 -0.70 -14.21 21.91
N LEU A 375 0.15 -14.62 20.96
CA LEU A 375 1.26 -15.55 21.20
C LEU A 375 2.57 -14.82 21.47
N VAL A 376 2.82 -13.71 20.77
CA VAL A 376 4.13 -13.03 20.75
C VAL A 376 4.09 -11.57 21.22
N GLY A 377 2.89 -11.08 21.58
CA GLY A 377 2.66 -9.68 21.91
C GLY A 377 2.30 -8.84 20.69
N GLU A 378 1.53 -7.77 20.90
CA GLU A 378 0.99 -6.91 19.84
C GLU A 378 2.07 -6.15 19.07
N GLY A 379 3.07 -5.57 19.76
CA GLY A 379 4.14 -4.81 19.12
C GLY A 379 5.03 -5.70 18.23
N THR A 380 5.40 -6.88 18.73
CA THR A 380 6.16 -7.89 17.99
C THR A 380 5.37 -8.40 16.78
N ALA A 381 4.10 -8.79 16.99
CA ALA A 381 3.24 -9.25 15.90
C ALA A 381 3.02 -8.17 14.84
N TYR A 382 2.81 -6.91 15.25
CA TYR A 382 2.70 -5.77 14.34
C TYR A 382 3.97 -5.63 13.49
N THR A 383 5.14 -5.66 14.12
CA THR A 383 6.43 -5.52 13.44
C THR A 383 6.67 -6.66 12.45
N TRP A 384 6.35 -7.91 12.83
CA TRP A 384 6.48 -9.07 11.95
C TRP A 384 5.54 -8.97 10.75
N LEU A 385 4.25 -8.73 10.98
CA LEU A 385 3.27 -8.63 9.91
C LEU A 385 3.58 -7.45 8.98
N LEU A 386 4.06 -6.33 9.52
CA LEU A 386 4.51 -5.17 8.75
C LEU A 386 5.70 -5.54 7.87
N ASN A 387 6.70 -6.23 8.42
CA ASN A 387 7.88 -6.68 7.68
C ASN A 387 7.54 -7.67 6.56
N ILE A 388 6.64 -8.62 6.83
CA ILE A 388 6.16 -9.59 5.82
C ILE A 388 5.42 -8.86 4.70
N THR A 389 4.46 -8.01 5.06
CA THR A 389 3.67 -7.22 4.10
C THR A 389 4.56 -6.30 3.28
N GLY A 390 5.49 -5.63 3.95
CA GLY A 390 6.54 -4.81 3.38
C GLY A 390 7.34 -5.55 2.32
N MET A 391 7.96 -6.68 2.68
CA MET A 391 8.77 -7.52 1.81
C MET A 391 8.00 -7.95 0.55
N ILE A 392 6.77 -8.45 0.73
CA ILE A 392 5.91 -8.86 -0.37
C ILE A 392 5.61 -7.65 -1.29
N GLY A 393 5.32 -6.48 -0.73
CA GLY A 393 5.10 -5.25 -1.49
C GLY A 393 6.31 -4.81 -2.33
N PHE A 394 7.52 -4.90 -1.78
CA PHE A 394 8.75 -4.61 -2.53
C PHE A 394 8.98 -5.59 -3.69
N ILE A 395 8.63 -6.87 -3.52
CA ILE A 395 8.67 -7.85 -4.62
C ILE A 395 7.68 -7.47 -5.73
N ALA A 396 6.47 -7.03 -5.38
CA ALA A 396 5.50 -6.54 -6.36
C ALA A 396 6.01 -5.30 -7.11
N TRP A 397 6.58 -4.33 -6.40
CA TRP A 397 7.19 -3.13 -6.98
C TRP A 397 8.38 -3.43 -7.89
N LEU A 398 9.22 -4.40 -7.50
CA LEU A 398 10.29 -4.91 -8.37
C LEU A 398 9.69 -5.46 -9.68
N GLY A 399 8.58 -6.20 -9.59
CA GLY A 399 7.81 -6.67 -10.74
C GLY A 399 7.29 -5.54 -11.65
N ILE A 400 6.81 -4.44 -11.07
CA ILE A 400 6.38 -3.24 -11.82
C ILE A 400 7.57 -2.64 -12.59
N ALA A 401 8.70 -2.44 -11.91
CA ALA A 401 9.88 -1.84 -12.52
C ALA A 401 10.46 -2.71 -13.65
N ILE A 402 10.53 -4.03 -13.46
CA ILE A 402 10.94 -4.98 -14.52
C ILE A 402 9.98 -4.92 -15.70
N SER A 403 8.68 -4.89 -15.44
CA SER A 403 7.64 -4.83 -16.49
C SER A 403 7.76 -3.55 -17.32
N HIS A 404 7.95 -2.39 -16.67
CA HIS A 404 8.14 -1.12 -17.38
C HIS A 404 9.44 -1.09 -18.18
N TYR A 405 10.52 -1.61 -17.60
CA TYR A 405 11.80 -1.69 -18.28
C TYR A 405 11.69 -2.52 -19.57
N ARG A 406 11.07 -3.70 -19.50
CA ARG A 406 10.85 -4.55 -20.67
C ARG A 406 9.84 -3.97 -21.66
N PHE A 407 8.75 -3.38 -21.18
CA PHE A 407 7.76 -2.70 -22.03
C PHE A 407 8.43 -1.67 -22.93
N ARG A 408 9.22 -0.76 -22.35
CA ARG A 408 9.86 0.32 -23.10
C ARG A 408 10.96 -0.18 -24.03
N GLN A 409 11.73 -1.19 -23.61
CA GLN A 409 12.71 -1.87 -24.48
C GLN A 409 12.02 -2.52 -25.69
N ALA A 410 10.92 -3.25 -25.48
CA ALA A 410 10.15 -3.88 -26.56
C ALA A 410 9.55 -2.83 -27.50
N PHE A 411 9.00 -1.75 -26.96
CA PHE A 411 8.40 -0.65 -27.73
C PHE A 411 9.42 -0.05 -28.72
N ILE A 412 10.64 0.22 -28.26
CA ILE A 412 11.73 0.75 -29.11
C ILE A 412 12.22 -0.32 -30.09
N ARG A 413 12.42 -1.57 -29.64
CA ARG A 413 12.90 -2.68 -30.48
C ARG A 413 11.97 -3.02 -31.64
N GLN A 414 10.67 -2.87 -31.44
CA GLN A 414 9.66 -3.08 -32.48
C GLN A 414 9.47 -1.86 -33.40
N GLY A 415 10.30 -0.82 -33.26
CA GLY A 415 10.29 0.35 -34.13
C GLY A 415 9.13 1.31 -33.89
N LEU A 416 8.44 1.22 -32.75
CA LEU A 416 7.33 2.12 -32.42
C LEU A 416 7.85 3.47 -31.91
N ASP A 417 7.23 4.54 -32.37
CA ASP A 417 7.59 5.89 -31.95
C ASP A 417 7.02 6.20 -30.55
N LEU A 418 7.89 6.63 -29.65
CA LEU A 418 7.54 7.07 -28.30
C LEU A 418 6.53 8.22 -28.30
N SER A 419 6.36 8.98 -29.39
CA SER A 419 5.29 9.97 -29.58
C SER A 419 3.88 9.40 -29.41
N GLN A 420 3.69 8.09 -29.65
CA GLN A 420 2.42 7.39 -29.50
C GLN A 420 1.99 7.23 -28.03
N LEU A 421 2.93 7.36 -27.09
CA LEU A 421 2.66 7.26 -25.65
C LEU A 421 2.13 8.59 -25.12
N LYS A 422 0.86 8.57 -24.67
CA LYS A 422 0.16 9.72 -24.09
C LYS A 422 0.81 10.23 -22.80
N TYR A 423 1.31 9.31 -21.99
CA TYR A 423 2.11 9.61 -20.81
C TYR A 423 3.48 8.98 -20.98
N LYS A 424 4.53 9.74 -20.66
CA LYS A 424 5.92 9.31 -20.78
C LYS A 424 6.64 9.48 -19.46
N ALA A 425 7.18 8.38 -18.92
CA ALA A 425 8.13 8.38 -17.83
C ALA A 425 9.44 9.02 -18.33
N LYS A 426 9.64 10.29 -17.97
CA LYS A 426 10.73 11.14 -18.49
C LYS A 426 12.12 10.60 -18.21
N TRP A 427 12.29 9.87 -17.11
CA TRP A 427 13.58 9.40 -16.61
C TRP A 427 13.94 7.99 -17.07
N PHE A 428 13.35 7.48 -18.15
CA PHE A 428 13.73 6.18 -18.70
C PHE A 428 15.14 6.23 -19.32
N PRO A 429 16.05 5.26 -19.06
CA PRO A 429 15.87 4.03 -18.26
C PRO A 429 16.25 4.17 -16.78
N PHE A 430 16.78 5.32 -16.35
CA PHE A 430 17.24 5.55 -14.96
C PHE A 430 16.16 5.25 -13.91
N GLY A 431 14.94 5.76 -14.08
CA GLY A 431 13.84 5.60 -13.13
C GLY A 431 13.55 4.14 -12.74
N PRO A 432 13.20 3.25 -13.69
CA PRO A 432 12.98 1.84 -13.37
C PRO A 432 14.25 1.13 -12.89
N LEU A 433 15.44 1.48 -13.37
CA LEU A 433 16.70 0.89 -12.88
C LEU A 433 16.98 1.24 -11.42
N PHE A 434 16.82 2.51 -11.04
CA PHE A 434 16.95 2.98 -9.67
C PHE A 434 15.95 2.26 -8.76
N ALA A 435 14.69 2.15 -9.18
CA ALA A 435 13.67 1.43 -8.44
C ALA A 435 14.01 -0.06 -8.25
N MET A 436 14.50 -0.74 -9.29
CA MET A 436 14.91 -2.16 -9.20
C MET A 436 16.08 -2.35 -8.24
N VAL A 437 17.12 -1.52 -8.35
CA VAL A 437 18.31 -1.61 -7.48
C VAL A 437 17.91 -1.37 -6.02
N LEU A 438 17.14 -0.32 -5.74
CA LEU A 438 16.75 0.01 -4.38
C LEU A 438 15.76 -1.00 -3.79
N CYS A 439 14.81 -1.53 -4.57
CA CYS A 439 13.99 -2.67 -4.13
C CYS A 439 14.88 -3.89 -3.80
N GLY A 440 15.89 -4.19 -4.64
CA GLY A 440 16.84 -5.25 -4.38
C GLY A 440 17.64 -5.05 -3.10
N ILE A 441 18.14 -3.83 -2.85
CA ILE A 441 18.83 -3.46 -1.60
C ILE A 441 17.91 -3.65 -0.40
N VAL A 442 16.65 -3.23 -0.48
CA VAL A 442 15.70 -3.38 0.64
C VAL A 442 15.37 -4.85 0.89
N ILE A 443 15.09 -5.62 -0.17
CA ILE A 443 14.77 -7.04 -0.07
C ILE A 443 15.95 -7.81 0.53
N ILE A 444 17.17 -7.58 0.05
CA ILE A 444 18.37 -8.30 0.52
C ILE A 444 18.85 -7.77 1.87
N GLY A 445 18.77 -6.46 2.09
CA GLY A 445 19.28 -5.80 3.29
C GLY A 445 18.34 -5.84 4.50
N GLN A 446 17.11 -6.34 4.35
CA GLN A 446 16.18 -6.44 5.47
C GLN A 446 16.73 -7.35 6.57
N ASN A 447 16.73 -6.90 7.82
CA ASN A 447 17.23 -7.69 8.95
C ASN A 447 18.69 -8.17 8.78
N TYR A 448 19.55 -7.39 8.11
CA TYR A 448 20.97 -7.72 7.96
C TYR A 448 21.69 -7.88 9.31
N ASN A 449 21.22 -7.22 10.37
CA ASN A 449 21.73 -7.37 11.73
C ASN A 449 21.63 -8.81 12.26
N ALA A 450 20.65 -9.59 11.80
CA ALA A 450 20.56 -11.01 12.14
C ALA A 450 21.75 -11.84 11.64
N PHE A 451 22.54 -11.33 10.68
CA PHE A 451 23.79 -11.94 10.22
C PHE A 451 25.05 -11.37 10.90
N LEU A 452 24.96 -10.18 11.50
CA LEU A 452 26.10 -9.47 12.08
C LEU A 452 26.25 -9.69 13.60
N GLY A 453 25.23 -10.27 14.24
CA GLY A 453 25.33 -10.72 15.64
C GLY A 453 26.35 -11.85 15.82
N GLY A 454 26.77 -12.07 17.07
CA GLY A 454 27.67 -13.18 17.43
C GLY A 454 27.08 -14.57 17.13
N GLU A 455 25.75 -14.67 17.03
CA GLU A 455 25.00 -15.82 16.53
C GLU A 455 23.97 -15.38 15.49
N VAL A 456 23.71 -16.22 14.50
CA VAL A 456 22.73 -15.95 13.44
C VAL A 456 21.31 -16.15 13.97
N ASP A 457 20.50 -15.09 13.97
CA ASP A 457 19.08 -15.17 14.32
C ASP A 457 18.27 -15.78 13.17
N TRP A 458 18.30 -17.11 13.10
CA TRP A 458 17.55 -17.89 12.11
C TRP A 458 16.04 -17.63 12.17
N TYR A 459 15.52 -17.31 13.36
CA TYR A 459 14.11 -17.06 13.55
C TYR A 459 13.68 -15.71 12.97
N GLY A 460 14.38 -14.64 13.32
CA GLY A 460 14.16 -13.31 12.74
C GLY A 460 14.37 -13.29 11.23
N LEU A 461 15.33 -14.05 10.70
CA LEU A 461 15.51 -14.24 9.26
C LEU A 461 14.32 -14.95 8.62
N ALA A 462 13.85 -16.06 9.19
CA ALA A 462 12.71 -16.79 8.66
C ALA A 462 11.45 -15.91 8.59
N VAL A 463 11.18 -15.14 9.64
CA VAL A 463 10.04 -14.21 9.70
C VAL A 463 10.19 -13.07 8.69
N SER A 464 11.37 -12.45 8.61
CA SER A 464 11.59 -11.27 7.75
C SER A 464 11.58 -11.61 6.26
N TYR A 465 12.04 -12.81 5.89
CA TYR A 465 12.22 -13.22 4.51
C TYR A 465 11.15 -14.19 3.99
N VAL A 466 10.13 -14.54 4.78
CA VAL A 466 9.08 -15.52 4.40
C VAL A 466 8.39 -15.20 3.07
N GLY A 467 8.30 -13.91 2.69
CA GLY A 467 7.73 -13.48 1.42
C GLY A 467 8.51 -13.97 0.19
N ILE A 468 9.82 -14.16 0.28
CA ILE A 468 10.66 -14.59 -0.84
C ILE A 468 10.41 -16.07 -1.20
N PRO A 469 10.48 -17.05 -0.28
CA PRO A 469 10.14 -18.43 -0.59
C PRO A 469 8.73 -18.58 -1.14
N ILE A 470 7.74 -17.83 -0.63
CA ILE A 470 6.36 -17.88 -1.12
C ILE A 470 6.29 -17.38 -2.58
N PHE A 471 6.96 -16.27 -2.90
CA PHE A 471 7.04 -15.77 -4.26
C PHE A 471 7.77 -16.75 -5.19
N LEU A 472 8.91 -17.30 -4.77
CA LEU A 472 9.67 -18.25 -5.58
C LEU A 472 8.89 -19.55 -5.79
N ALA A 473 8.18 -20.06 -4.79
CA ALA A 473 7.34 -21.25 -4.92
C ALA A 473 6.21 -21.03 -5.93
N THR A 474 5.53 -19.88 -5.88
CA THR A 474 4.47 -19.55 -6.86
C THR A 474 5.02 -19.32 -8.27
N TYR A 475 6.15 -18.63 -8.41
CA TYR A 475 6.81 -18.39 -9.69
C TYR A 475 7.36 -19.67 -10.32
N LEU A 476 8.19 -20.41 -9.61
CA LEU A 476 8.83 -21.64 -10.10
C LEU A 476 7.80 -22.75 -10.30
N GLY A 477 6.83 -22.89 -9.40
CA GLY A 477 5.75 -23.87 -9.52
C GLY A 477 4.95 -23.67 -10.82
N TYR A 478 4.55 -22.43 -11.12
CA TYR A 478 3.85 -22.13 -12.37
C TYR A 478 4.77 -22.29 -13.58
N LYS A 479 6.01 -21.82 -13.49
CA LYS A 479 7.00 -21.89 -14.57
C LYS A 479 7.30 -23.33 -14.98
N PHE A 480 7.48 -24.25 -14.02
CA PHE A 480 7.72 -25.66 -14.32
C PHE A 480 6.46 -26.40 -14.77
N SER A 481 5.30 -26.10 -14.18
CA SER A 481 4.01 -26.72 -14.58
C SER A 481 3.60 -26.32 -16.00
N LYS A 482 3.74 -25.04 -16.35
CA LYS A 482 3.31 -24.49 -17.65
C LYS A 482 4.45 -24.31 -18.65
N LYS A 483 5.69 -24.64 -18.27
CA LYS A 483 6.91 -24.55 -19.10
C LYS A 483 7.06 -23.19 -19.78
N THR A 484 6.74 -22.11 -19.07
CA THR A 484 6.77 -20.75 -19.63
C THR A 484 8.21 -20.28 -19.82
N LYS A 485 8.39 -19.31 -20.72
CA LYS A 485 9.68 -18.70 -21.03
C LYS A 485 9.55 -17.18 -21.00
N VAL A 486 10.67 -16.51 -20.72
CA VAL A 486 10.76 -15.06 -20.87
C VAL A 486 10.53 -14.70 -22.34
N ILE A 487 9.62 -13.77 -22.59
CA ILE A 487 9.19 -13.37 -23.92
C ILE A 487 10.30 -12.53 -24.57
N ALA A 488 10.76 -12.91 -25.77
CA ALA A 488 11.71 -12.10 -26.54
C ALA A 488 11.13 -10.71 -26.83
N LEU A 489 11.95 -9.66 -26.82
CA LEU A 489 11.47 -8.26 -26.94
C LEU A 489 10.69 -8.01 -28.23
N GLU A 490 11.07 -8.70 -29.30
CA GLU A 490 10.44 -8.64 -30.63
C GLU A 490 9.08 -9.36 -30.67
N LYS A 491 8.80 -10.23 -29.67
CA LYS A 491 7.55 -11.00 -29.54
C LYS A 491 6.66 -10.50 -28.41
N VAL A 492 7.07 -9.46 -27.69
CA VAL A 492 6.23 -8.85 -26.66
C VAL A 492 4.99 -8.27 -27.32
N ASP A 493 3.82 -8.68 -26.85
CA ASP A 493 2.56 -8.20 -27.39
C ASP A 493 2.25 -6.80 -26.85
N LEU A 494 2.36 -5.79 -27.72
CA LEU A 494 2.05 -4.39 -27.43
C LEU A 494 0.66 -3.97 -27.93
N SER A 495 -0.15 -4.90 -28.44
CA SER A 495 -1.48 -4.54 -28.95
C SER A 495 -2.41 -4.02 -27.84
N LYS A 496 -3.30 -3.08 -28.17
CA LYS A 496 -4.26 -2.56 -27.18
C LYS A 496 -5.46 -3.48 -26.94
N ASN A 497 -5.56 -4.59 -27.67
CA ASN A 497 -6.68 -5.53 -27.55
C ASN A 497 -6.52 -6.41 -26.31
N LEU A 498 -7.64 -6.63 -25.59
CA LEU A 498 -7.75 -7.60 -24.51
C LEU A 498 -8.08 -8.97 -25.14
N VAL A 499 -7.30 -10.00 -24.81
CA VAL A 499 -7.60 -11.41 -25.16
C VAL A 499 -8.46 -12.04 -24.08
#